data_AF-A0A828T1K4-F1
#
_entry.id   AF-A0A828T1K4-F1
#
_cell.length_a   1.000
_cell.length_b   1.000
_cell.length_c   1.000
_cell.angle_alpha   90.00
_cell.angle_beta   90.00
_cell.angle_gamma   90.00
#
_symmetry.space_group_name_H-M   'P 1'
#
loop_
_entity.id
_entity.type
_entity.pdbx_description
1 polymer ?
#
loop_
_entity_poly.entity_id
_entity_poly.type
_entity_poly.pdbx_seq_one_letter_code
_entity_poly.pdbx_strand_id
1 'polypeptide(L)'
;MALRPDITPSVARAAATLFDTEDFPLRFCYVGNTFINHTSYRGKLKENTQFGAELIGLDSVEADAEMIAMVADALKKTGLEEFQISIGHVDFLQSILSAAELDEETVERIRELIGNRNFFGAEELLEEKDVKKEIKEAFAILPELMGTEDVLDKAQQFAISDKAKAAIERLRQINHLLCLYNASDHVTFDLSMSGGYGYYTGIVFRAYTYGTGDAVVRGGRYDHLLEKFGKETPSIGFAIIVDELMNALSRQKISVDTIRRNIIVYNEETESNAIILAGNFREKGRCIELIRQKEGQDKSLYESYAKRKNAAALIYLCDDKKLEMTNLITGEKKTANIAE
;
A
#
# COMPACT_ATOMS: atom_id res chain seq x y z
N MET A 1 8.44 26.60 6.92
CA MET A 1 8.46 25.12 7.03
C MET A 1 7.04 24.62 6.94
N ALA A 2 6.78 23.52 6.22
CA ALA A 2 5.46 22.91 6.08
C ALA A 2 5.57 21.40 6.35
N LEU A 3 4.49 20.79 6.86
CA LEU A 3 4.39 19.34 6.97
C LEU A 3 4.26 18.73 5.57
N ARG A 4 4.91 17.58 5.34
CA ARG A 4 4.90 16.93 4.03
C ARG A 4 3.54 16.26 3.75
N PRO A 5 2.88 16.55 2.62
CA PRO A 5 1.66 15.85 2.22
C PRO A 5 1.94 14.52 1.51
N ASP A 6 3.18 14.32 1.05
CA ASP A 6 3.65 13.17 0.28
C ASP A 6 5.16 12.97 0.56
N ILE A 7 5.64 11.72 0.57
CA ILE A 7 7.04 11.37 0.78
C ILE A 7 7.84 11.45 -0.53
N THR A 8 7.24 11.15 -1.68
CA THR A 8 7.93 11.05 -2.98
C THR A 8 8.72 12.32 -3.35
N PRO A 9 8.21 13.55 -3.20
CA PRO A 9 9.02 14.76 -3.45
C PRO A 9 10.24 14.90 -2.53
N SER A 10 10.17 14.36 -1.30
CA SER A 10 11.31 14.35 -0.38
C SER A 10 12.37 13.35 -0.82
N VAL A 11 11.97 12.19 -1.34
CA VAL A 11 12.87 11.19 -1.92
C VAL A 11 13.51 11.72 -3.20
N ALA A 12 12.72 12.31 -4.10
CA ALA A 12 13.21 12.95 -5.32
C ALA A 12 14.29 14.00 -5.02
N ARG A 13 14.05 14.87 -4.02
CA ARG A 13 15.06 15.82 -3.55
C ARG A 13 16.31 15.13 -3.03
N ALA A 14 16.16 14.12 -2.17
CA ALA A 14 17.30 13.39 -1.61
C ALA A 14 18.14 12.72 -2.71
N ALA A 15 17.50 12.05 -3.66
CA ALA A 15 18.15 11.44 -4.83
C ALA A 15 18.93 12.47 -5.64
N ALA A 16 18.31 13.60 -5.99
CA ALA A 16 18.94 14.65 -6.78
C ALA A 16 20.10 15.35 -6.06
N THR A 17 20.03 15.55 -4.74
CA THR A 17 21.03 16.36 -4.02
C THR A 17 22.11 15.55 -3.30
N LEU A 18 21.82 14.31 -2.90
CA LEU A 18 22.73 13.48 -2.10
C LEU A 18 23.36 12.33 -2.91
N PHE A 19 22.72 11.94 -4.01
CA PHE A 19 23.14 10.82 -4.86
C PHE A 19 23.34 11.27 -6.30
N ASP A 20 23.76 12.53 -6.50
CA ASP A 20 23.94 13.09 -7.83
C ASP A 20 25.03 12.34 -8.63
N THR A 21 26.09 11.91 -7.94
CA THR A 21 27.24 11.21 -8.51
C THR A 21 27.03 9.71 -8.71
N GLU A 22 25.84 9.17 -8.42
CA GLU A 22 25.57 7.75 -8.61
C GLU A 22 25.18 7.48 -10.07
N ASP A 23 25.88 6.54 -10.70
CA ASP A 23 25.69 6.16 -12.11
C ASP A 23 24.73 4.98 -12.29
N PHE A 24 24.35 4.29 -11.22
CA PHE A 24 23.42 3.15 -11.23
C PHE A 24 22.03 3.52 -10.68
N PRO A 25 20.96 2.79 -11.07
CA PRO A 25 19.62 3.04 -10.57
C PRO A 25 19.53 2.94 -9.04
N LEU A 26 19.02 3.99 -8.40
CA LEU A 26 18.83 4.05 -6.95
C LEU A 26 17.54 3.33 -6.56
N ARG A 27 17.60 2.60 -5.45
CA ARG A 27 16.44 1.91 -4.86
C ARG A 27 16.29 2.37 -3.41
N PHE A 28 15.18 3.02 -3.12
CA PHE A 28 14.85 3.49 -1.78
C PHE A 28 13.63 2.78 -1.24
N CYS A 29 13.60 2.56 0.07
CA CYS A 29 12.39 2.24 0.81
C CYS A 29 12.24 3.21 1.99
N TYR A 30 11.00 3.47 2.39
CA TYR A 30 10.72 4.40 3.48
C TYR A 30 9.47 4.02 4.26
N VAL A 31 9.45 4.44 5.53
CA VAL A 31 8.24 4.50 6.36
C VAL A 31 8.17 5.90 6.95
N GLY A 32 6.99 6.52 6.92
CA GLY A 32 6.79 7.78 7.63
C GLY A 32 5.42 8.38 7.45
N ASN A 33 5.12 9.39 8.27
CA ASN A 33 3.82 10.03 8.27
C ASN A 33 3.74 11.14 7.23
N THR A 34 2.56 11.28 6.65
CA THR A 34 2.16 12.34 5.71
C THR A 34 0.93 13.06 6.26
N PHE A 35 0.81 14.35 5.95
CA PHE A 35 -0.20 15.21 6.55
C PHE A 35 -1.01 15.91 5.47
N ILE A 36 -2.29 15.56 5.35
CA ILE A 36 -3.21 16.14 4.37
C ILE A 36 -4.42 16.70 5.09
N ASN A 37 -4.67 18.00 4.92
CA ASN A 37 -5.85 18.63 5.51
C ASN A 37 -7.06 18.39 4.61
N HIS A 38 -7.83 17.34 4.89
CA HIS A 38 -9.13 17.15 4.28
C HIS A 38 -10.15 18.12 4.89
N THR A 39 -10.67 19.04 4.08
CA THR A 39 -11.74 19.98 4.48
C THR A 39 -13.12 19.33 4.49
N SER A 40 -13.26 18.14 3.90
CA SER A 40 -14.51 17.39 3.84
C SER A 40 -14.76 16.57 5.11
N TYR A 41 -15.98 16.61 5.66
CA TYR A 41 -16.47 15.81 6.80
C TYR A 41 -16.56 14.29 6.54
N ARG A 42 -15.63 13.72 5.76
CA ARG A 42 -15.63 12.32 5.31
C ARG A 42 -14.96 11.35 6.30
N GLY A 43 -14.63 11.81 7.51
CA GLY A 43 -13.93 10.99 8.51
C GLY A 43 -12.51 10.55 8.09
N LYS A 44 -11.92 11.18 7.07
CA LYS A 44 -10.55 10.91 6.64
C LYS A 44 -9.56 11.44 7.69
N LEU A 45 -8.56 10.61 7.99
CA LEU A 45 -7.44 10.99 8.83
C LEU A 45 -6.68 12.15 8.18
N LYS A 46 -6.15 13.06 9.00
CA LYS A 46 -5.28 14.16 8.55
C LYS A 46 -3.80 13.82 8.60
N GLU A 47 -3.48 12.68 9.20
CA GLU A 47 -2.15 12.10 9.31
C GLU A 47 -2.27 10.62 8.96
N ASN A 48 -1.52 10.18 7.95
CA ASN A 48 -1.45 8.78 7.53
C ASN A 48 0.00 8.32 7.51
N THR A 49 0.23 7.07 7.91
CA THR A 49 1.51 6.39 7.76
C THR A 49 1.62 5.82 6.35
N GLN A 50 2.68 6.18 5.64
CA GLN A 50 3.02 5.60 4.35
C GLN A 50 4.25 4.70 4.49
N PHE A 51 4.19 3.54 3.84
CA PHE A 51 5.33 2.66 3.60
C PHE A 51 5.50 2.49 2.09
N GLY A 52 6.66 2.84 1.54
CA GLY A 52 6.83 2.88 0.10
C GLY A 52 8.22 2.52 -0.37
N ALA A 53 8.33 2.37 -1.68
CA ALA A 53 9.58 2.13 -2.37
C ALA A 53 9.63 2.95 -3.66
N GLU A 54 10.83 3.42 -4.02
CA GLU A 54 11.12 4.23 -5.20
C GLU A 54 12.31 3.65 -5.95
N LEU A 55 12.19 3.57 -7.26
CA LEU A 55 13.23 3.20 -8.20
C LEU A 55 13.52 4.40 -9.10
N ILE A 56 14.74 4.93 -9.00
CA ILE A 56 15.19 6.17 -9.65
C ILE A 56 16.29 5.83 -10.65
N GLY A 57 16.21 6.38 -11.87
CA GLY A 57 17.24 6.23 -12.89
C GLY A 57 17.03 5.07 -13.84
N LEU A 58 15.81 4.53 -13.94
CA LEU A 58 15.49 3.46 -14.88
C LEU A 58 14.15 3.71 -15.57
N ASP A 59 14.20 4.05 -16.86
CA ASP A 59 13.04 4.01 -17.76
C ASP A 59 13.01 2.69 -18.50
N SER A 60 12.27 1.74 -17.96
CA SER A 60 12.05 0.47 -18.63
C SER A 60 10.74 -0.16 -18.18
N VAL A 61 10.20 -1.04 -19.03
CA VAL A 61 8.99 -1.81 -18.74
C VAL A 61 9.26 -2.82 -17.62
N GLU A 62 10.48 -3.34 -17.55
CA GLU A 62 10.94 -4.24 -16.49
C GLU A 62 10.92 -3.56 -15.12
N ALA A 63 11.36 -2.30 -15.05
CA ALA A 63 11.28 -1.48 -13.84
C ALA A 63 9.82 -1.29 -13.39
N ASP A 64 8.94 -1.01 -14.34
CA ASP A 64 7.50 -0.85 -14.06
C ASP A 64 6.88 -2.13 -13.51
N ALA A 65 7.13 -3.25 -14.19
CA ALA A 65 6.62 -4.55 -13.80
C ALA A 65 7.20 -5.01 -12.46
N GLU A 66 8.49 -4.77 -12.18
CA GLU A 66 9.13 -5.07 -10.89
C GLU A 66 8.40 -4.36 -9.74
N MET A 67 8.10 -3.06 -9.89
CA MET A 67 7.42 -2.29 -8.84
C MET A 67 5.99 -2.76 -8.61
N ILE A 68 5.24 -3.09 -9.67
CA ILE A 68 3.88 -3.62 -9.55
C ILE A 68 3.89 -5.04 -8.93
N ALA A 69 4.82 -5.90 -9.35
CA ALA A 69 4.99 -7.24 -8.79
C ALA A 69 5.37 -7.17 -7.30
N MET A 70 6.22 -6.22 -6.92
CA MET A 70 6.58 -5.97 -5.52
C MET A 70 5.35 -5.57 -4.69
N VAL A 71 4.45 -4.75 -5.24
CA VAL A 71 3.17 -4.44 -4.57
C VAL A 71 2.32 -5.69 -4.39
N ALA A 72 2.16 -6.51 -5.43
CA ALA A 72 1.39 -7.75 -5.34
C ALA A 72 1.97 -8.71 -4.27
N ASP A 73 3.29 -8.91 -4.27
CA ASP A 73 3.97 -9.74 -3.27
C ASP A 73 3.84 -9.17 -1.85
N ALA A 74 4.00 -7.86 -1.68
CA ALA A 74 3.85 -7.19 -0.39
C ALA A 74 2.43 -7.36 0.17
N LEU A 75 1.39 -7.18 -0.65
CA LEU A 75 -0.01 -7.36 -0.23
C LEU A 75 -0.28 -8.83 0.12
N LYS A 76 0.16 -9.80 -0.69
CA LYS A 76 0.02 -11.24 -0.37
C LYS A 76 0.67 -11.59 0.98
N LYS A 77 1.86 -11.06 1.27
CA LYS A 77 2.57 -11.28 2.54
C LYS A 77 1.87 -10.72 3.76
N THR A 78 0.92 -9.79 3.60
CA THR A 78 0.08 -9.32 4.72
C THR A 78 -1.04 -10.31 5.07
N GLY A 79 -1.25 -11.34 4.25
CA GLY A 79 -2.35 -12.29 4.35
C GLY A 79 -3.59 -11.87 3.55
N LEU A 80 -3.53 -10.79 2.75
CA LEU A 80 -4.61 -10.44 1.83
C LEU A 80 -4.66 -11.43 0.67
N GLU A 81 -5.83 -12.02 0.46
CA GLU A 81 -6.11 -12.94 -0.64
C GLU A 81 -6.85 -12.23 -1.79
N GLU A 82 -7.85 -11.40 -1.47
CA GLU A 82 -8.66 -10.69 -2.47
C GLU A 82 -8.27 -9.21 -2.58
N PHE A 83 -7.49 -8.89 -3.60
CA PHE A 83 -7.17 -7.52 -3.98
C PHE A 83 -6.98 -7.42 -5.50
N GLN A 84 -7.12 -6.20 -6.02
CA GLN A 84 -6.96 -5.88 -7.44
C GLN A 84 -6.09 -4.62 -7.58
N ILE A 85 -5.05 -4.72 -8.41
CA ILE A 85 -4.16 -3.65 -8.82
C ILE A 85 -4.65 -3.15 -10.17
N SER A 86 -5.29 -1.98 -10.19
CA SER A 86 -5.71 -1.31 -11.40
C SER A 86 -4.58 -0.45 -11.94
N ILE A 87 -4.20 -0.67 -13.20
CA ILE A 87 -3.09 0.00 -13.88
C ILE A 87 -3.66 0.81 -15.06
N GLY A 88 -3.25 2.06 -15.17
CA GLY A 88 -3.52 2.91 -16.33
C GLY A 88 -2.25 3.59 -16.80
N HIS A 89 -2.38 4.41 -17.85
CA HIS A 89 -1.28 5.22 -18.35
C HIS A 89 -1.81 6.61 -18.70
N VAL A 90 -1.15 7.65 -18.18
CA VAL A 90 -1.66 9.03 -18.28
C VAL A 90 -1.83 9.50 -19.73
N ASP A 91 -0.92 9.06 -20.61
CA ASP A 91 -0.92 9.47 -22.02
C ASP A 91 -2.15 9.04 -22.82
N PHE A 92 -2.91 8.00 -22.42
CA PHE A 92 -4.10 7.61 -23.18
C PHE A 92 -5.18 8.69 -23.09
N LEU A 93 -5.66 8.96 -21.86
CA LEU A 93 -6.64 10.01 -21.62
C LEU A 93 -6.07 11.40 -21.95
N GLN A 94 -4.79 11.66 -21.64
CA GLN A 94 -4.15 12.92 -21.98
C GLN A 94 -4.15 13.19 -23.49
N SER A 95 -3.96 12.16 -24.32
CA SER A 95 -4.01 12.31 -25.77
C SER A 95 -5.39 12.74 -26.24
N ILE A 96 -6.46 12.12 -25.70
CA ILE A 96 -7.85 12.49 -25.99
C ILE A 96 -8.11 13.96 -25.64
N LEU A 97 -7.74 14.36 -24.42
CA LEU A 97 -7.96 15.71 -23.92
C LEU A 97 -7.13 16.76 -24.69
N SER A 98 -5.89 16.43 -25.05
CA SER A 98 -5.02 17.35 -25.80
C SER A 98 -5.49 17.55 -27.23
N ALA A 99 -6.01 16.50 -27.87
CA ALA A 99 -6.55 16.58 -29.22
C ALA A 99 -7.88 17.32 -29.29
N ALA A 100 -8.62 17.40 -28.17
CA ALA A 100 -9.91 18.10 -28.10
C ALA A 100 -9.76 19.63 -28.13
N GLU A 101 -8.54 20.16 -27.99
CA GLU A 101 -8.24 21.61 -28.07
C GLU A 101 -9.10 22.46 -27.11
N LEU A 102 -9.43 21.91 -25.94
CA LEU A 102 -10.23 22.58 -24.91
C LEU A 102 -9.38 23.49 -24.03
N ASP A 103 -10.02 24.47 -23.39
CA ASP A 103 -9.39 25.29 -22.36
C ASP A 103 -9.07 24.48 -21.09
N GLU A 104 -8.07 24.92 -20.31
CA GLU A 104 -7.56 24.20 -19.13
C GLU A 104 -8.65 23.98 -18.06
N GLU A 105 -9.55 24.93 -17.87
CA GLU A 105 -10.65 24.83 -16.89
C GLU A 105 -11.61 23.69 -17.26
N THR A 106 -11.98 23.60 -18.55
CA THR A 106 -12.82 22.51 -19.07
C THR A 106 -12.11 21.16 -18.95
N VAL A 107 -10.81 21.10 -19.28
CA VAL A 107 -10.01 19.86 -19.15
C VAL A 107 -9.96 19.37 -17.70
N GLU A 108 -9.71 20.26 -16.74
CA GLU A 108 -9.72 19.92 -15.32
C GLU A 108 -11.10 19.43 -14.86
N ARG A 109 -12.17 20.08 -15.32
CA ARG A 109 -13.53 19.66 -15.01
C ARG A 109 -13.84 18.27 -15.55
N ILE A 110 -13.43 17.96 -16.78
CA ILE A 110 -13.58 16.63 -17.39
C ILE A 110 -12.78 15.59 -16.58
N ARG A 111 -11.54 15.89 -16.20
CA ARG A 111 -10.73 14.99 -15.34
C ARG A 111 -11.40 14.72 -14.00
N GLU A 112 -11.98 15.74 -13.37
CA GLU A 112 -12.72 15.60 -12.11
C GLU A 112 -13.95 14.68 -12.28
N LEU A 113 -14.71 14.86 -13.35
CA LEU A 113 -15.88 14.04 -13.66
C LEU A 113 -15.50 12.58 -13.91
N ILE A 114 -14.48 12.32 -14.74
CA ILE A 114 -13.94 10.97 -14.99
C ILE A 114 -13.43 10.36 -13.68
N GLY A 115 -12.69 11.11 -12.88
CA GLY A 115 -12.17 10.65 -11.58
C GLY A 115 -13.26 10.24 -10.60
N ASN A 116 -14.44 10.87 -10.69
CA ASN A 116 -15.65 10.52 -9.94
C ASN A 116 -16.55 9.49 -10.65
N ARG A 117 -16.08 8.87 -11.74
CA ARG A 117 -16.83 7.94 -12.61
C ARG A 117 -18.10 8.54 -13.21
N ASN A 118 -18.19 9.86 -13.32
CA ASN A 118 -19.27 10.56 -13.99
C ASN A 118 -18.93 10.78 -15.47
N PHE A 119 -18.89 9.68 -16.24
CA PHE A 119 -18.59 9.74 -17.67
C PHE A 119 -19.66 10.49 -18.46
N PHE A 120 -20.93 10.35 -18.08
CA PHE A 120 -22.04 11.05 -18.72
C PHE A 120 -21.88 12.58 -18.67
N GLY A 121 -21.61 13.14 -17.48
CA GLY A 121 -21.39 14.58 -17.37
C GLY A 121 -20.13 15.05 -18.10
N ALA A 122 -19.13 14.18 -18.23
CA ALA A 122 -17.91 14.50 -18.96
C ALA A 122 -18.14 14.49 -20.48
N GLU A 123 -18.99 13.59 -20.97
CA GLU A 123 -19.45 13.52 -22.36
C GLU A 123 -20.31 14.74 -22.72
N GLU A 124 -21.24 15.14 -21.86
CA GLU A 124 -22.07 16.36 -22.05
C GLU A 124 -21.20 17.62 -22.26
N LEU A 125 -20.16 17.80 -21.43
CA LEU A 125 -19.21 18.91 -21.60
C LEU A 125 -18.42 18.83 -22.91
N LEU A 126 -18.14 17.63 -23.42
CA LEU A 126 -17.44 17.44 -24.68
C LEU A 126 -18.37 17.66 -25.89
N GLU A 127 -19.67 17.35 -25.76
CA GLU A 127 -20.68 17.54 -26.80
C GLU A 127 -20.98 19.01 -27.08
N GLU A 128 -20.98 19.85 -26.04
CA GLU A 128 -21.14 21.31 -26.15
C GLU A 128 -20.02 22.02 -26.93
N LYS A 129 -18.95 21.29 -27.25
CA LYS A 129 -17.74 21.81 -27.91
C LYS A 129 -17.60 21.27 -29.33
N ASP A 130 -16.96 22.06 -30.19
CA ASP A 130 -16.69 21.71 -31.59
C ASP A 130 -15.47 20.76 -31.71
N VAL A 131 -15.63 19.56 -31.16
CA VAL A 131 -14.58 18.53 -31.09
C VAL A 131 -14.77 17.53 -32.24
N LYS A 132 -13.65 17.11 -32.84
CA LYS A 132 -13.65 16.12 -33.94
C LYS A 132 -14.34 14.82 -33.54
N LYS A 133 -15.03 14.19 -34.49
CA LYS A 133 -15.81 12.96 -34.27
C LYS A 133 -14.99 11.84 -33.64
N GLU A 134 -13.78 11.60 -34.14
CA GLU A 134 -12.87 10.56 -33.65
C GLU A 134 -12.55 10.70 -32.15
N ILE A 135 -12.45 11.94 -31.65
CA ILE A 135 -12.17 12.22 -30.24
C ILE A 135 -13.41 11.94 -29.39
N LYS A 136 -14.60 12.32 -29.88
CA LYS A 136 -15.87 12.01 -29.22
C LYS A 136 -16.08 10.49 -29.13
N GLU A 137 -15.79 9.75 -30.20
CA GLU A 137 -15.85 8.29 -30.22
C GLU A 137 -14.85 7.65 -29.24
N ALA A 138 -13.60 8.15 -29.19
CA ALA A 138 -12.59 7.69 -28.25
C ALA A 138 -12.95 8.01 -26.78
N PHE A 139 -13.66 9.12 -26.55
CA PHE A 139 -14.13 9.49 -25.22
C PHE A 139 -15.31 8.61 -24.76
N ALA A 140 -16.29 8.39 -25.64
CA ALA A 140 -17.50 7.63 -25.36
C ALA A 140 -17.20 6.18 -24.96
N ILE A 141 -16.10 5.61 -25.45
CA ILE A 141 -15.72 4.23 -25.12
C ILE A 141 -14.97 4.09 -23.78
N LEU A 142 -14.51 5.18 -23.16
CA LEU A 142 -13.74 5.16 -21.90
C LEU A 142 -14.37 4.31 -20.77
N PRO A 143 -15.70 4.33 -20.53
CA PRO A 143 -16.33 3.50 -19.50
C PRO A 143 -16.13 2.00 -19.73
N GLU A 144 -15.92 1.60 -20.99
CA GLU A 144 -15.74 0.21 -21.41
C GLU A 144 -14.25 -0.19 -21.49
N LEU A 145 -13.32 0.73 -21.21
CA LEU A 145 -11.87 0.49 -21.20
C LEU A 145 -11.35 0.22 -19.77
N MET A 146 -12.11 -0.56 -19.00
CA MET A 146 -11.73 -1.02 -17.67
C MET A 146 -11.97 -2.53 -17.57
N GLY A 147 -10.94 -3.31 -17.23
CA GLY A 147 -11.06 -4.77 -17.17
C GLY A 147 -9.73 -5.51 -17.27
N THR A 148 -9.78 -6.74 -17.80
CA THR A 148 -8.62 -7.60 -18.06
C THR A 148 -7.86 -7.14 -19.30
N GLU A 149 -6.84 -7.89 -19.72
CA GLU A 149 -5.99 -7.56 -20.87
C GLU A 149 -6.75 -7.28 -22.17
N ASP A 150 -7.96 -7.86 -22.37
CA ASP A 150 -8.80 -7.65 -23.55
C ASP A 150 -9.15 -6.16 -23.78
N VAL A 151 -9.19 -5.36 -22.71
CA VAL A 151 -9.49 -3.93 -22.84
C VAL A 151 -8.36 -3.17 -23.54
N LEU A 152 -7.13 -3.71 -23.54
CA LEU A 152 -5.99 -3.14 -24.27
C LEU A 152 -6.15 -3.31 -25.78
N ASP A 153 -6.76 -4.40 -26.26
CA ASP A 153 -7.11 -4.60 -27.67
C ASP A 153 -8.15 -3.61 -28.13
N LYS A 154 -9.16 -3.40 -27.29
CA LYS A 154 -10.20 -2.40 -27.55
C LYS A 154 -9.63 -0.99 -27.54
N ALA A 155 -8.84 -0.62 -26.53
CA ALA A 155 -8.23 0.70 -26.43
C ALA A 155 -7.34 1.03 -27.64
N GLN A 156 -6.64 0.05 -28.21
CA GLN A 156 -5.79 0.22 -29.39
C GLN A 156 -6.58 0.72 -30.61
N GLN A 157 -7.84 0.32 -30.76
CA GLN A 157 -8.69 0.73 -31.89
C GLN A 157 -9.10 2.21 -31.81
N PHE A 158 -9.15 2.77 -30.60
CA PHE A 158 -9.55 4.14 -30.33
C PHE A 158 -8.37 5.04 -29.94
N ALA A 159 -7.14 4.56 -30.08
CA ALA A 159 -5.93 5.31 -29.78
C ALA A 159 -5.69 6.40 -30.85
N ILE A 160 -6.01 7.65 -30.50
CA ILE A 160 -5.98 8.78 -31.43
C ILE A 160 -4.59 9.41 -31.67
N SER A 161 -3.55 8.93 -31.00
CA SER A 161 -2.19 9.46 -31.10
C SER A 161 -1.14 8.35 -30.97
N ASP A 162 0.08 8.61 -31.45
CA ASP A 162 1.20 7.67 -31.27
C ASP A 162 1.60 7.52 -29.80
N LYS A 163 1.41 8.56 -28.97
CA LYS A 163 1.61 8.48 -27.52
C LYS A 163 0.58 7.53 -26.88
N ALA A 164 -0.69 7.62 -27.26
CA ALA A 164 -1.72 6.71 -26.76
C ALA A 164 -1.44 5.26 -27.18
N LYS A 165 -0.99 5.02 -28.41
CA LYS A 165 -0.60 3.70 -28.89
C LYS A 165 0.62 3.15 -28.12
N ALA A 166 1.65 3.97 -27.91
CA ALA A 166 2.83 3.59 -27.14
C ALA A 166 2.49 3.27 -25.69
N ALA A 167 1.58 4.04 -25.07
CA ALA A 167 1.07 3.78 -23.73
C ALA A 167 0.39 2.42 -23.62
N ILE A 168 -0.47 2.06 -24.58
CA ILE A 168 -1.13 0.75 -24.62
C ILE A 168 -0.11 -0.38 -24.81
N GLU A 169 0.86 -0.20 -25.71
CA GLU A 169 1.91 -1.18 -25.93
C GLU A 169 2.76 -1.40 -24.67
N ARG A 170 3.10 -0.32 -23.94
CA ARG A 170 3.78 -0.43 -22.65
C ARG A 170 2.97 -1.23 -21.64
N LEU A 171 1.66 -0.99 -21.54
CA LEU A 171 0.77 -1.76 -20.66
C LEU A 171 0.72 -3.25 -21.03
N ARG A 172 0.74 -3.60 -22.32
CA ARG A 172 0.82 -5.01 -22.78
C ARG A 172 2.13 -5.66 -22.37
N GLN A 173 3.25 -4.97 -22.54
CA GLN A 173 4.56 -5.48 -22.16
C GLN A 173 4.65 -5.68 -20.64
N ILE A 174 4.09 -4.75 -19.85
CA ILE A 174 3.95 -4.91 -18.40
C ILE A 174 3.10 -6.14 -18.06
N ASN A 175 1.94 -6.31 -18.70
CA ASN A 175 1.08 -7.48 -18.47
C ASN A 175 1.84 -8.80 -18.69
N HIS A 176 2.58 -8.90 -19.81
CA HIS A 176 3.39 -10.06 -20.13
C HIS A 176 4.41 -10.37 -19.02
N LEU A 177 5.12 -9.36 -18.53
CA LEU A 177 6.08 -9.54 -17.43
C LEU A 177 5.38 -9.91 -16.10
N LEU A 178 4.20 -9.35 -15.83
CA LEU A 178 3.43 -9.69 -14.62
C LEU A 178 2.92 -11.13 -14.63
N CYS A 179 2.67 -11.73 -15.80
CA CYS A 179 2.44 -13.17 -15.92
C CYS A 179 3.66 -13.98 -15.47
N LEU A 180 4.88 -13.57 -15.86
CA LEU A 180 6.13 -14.23 -15.42
C LEU A 180 6.35 -14.11 -13.90
N TYR A 181 5.94 -12.99 -13.31
CA TYR A 181 5.96 -12.78 -11.86
C TYR A 181 4.83 -13.52 -11.10
N ASN A 182 3.88 -14.16 -11.78
CA ASN A 182 2.65 -14.73 -11.19
C ASN A 182 1.82 -13.67 -10.42
N ALA A 183 1.75 -12.47 -10.98
CA ALA A 183 1.02 -11.33 -10.43
C ALA A 183 -0.20 -10.91 -11.26
N SER A 184 -0.31 -11.39 -12.51
CA SER A 184 -1.37 -11.02 -13.47
C SER A 184 -2.79 -11.25 -12.96
N ASP A 185 -3.02 -12.28 -12.14
CA ASP A 185 -4.36 -12.61 -11.60
C ASP A 185 -4.94 -11.52 -10.68
N HIS A 186 -4.08 -10.63 -10.18
CA HIS A 186 -4.47 -9.49 -9.36
C HIS A 186 -4.45 -8.17 -10.13
N VAL A 187 -4.37 -8.20 -11.46
CA VAL A 187 -4.17 -6.99 -12.27
C VAL A 187 -5.36 -6.74 -13.17
N THR A 188 -5.75 -5.47 -13.24
CA THR A 188 -6.74 -4.95 -14.19
C THR A 188 -6.19 -3.68 -14.82
N PHE A 189 -6.72 -3.32 -15.99
CA PHE A 189 -6.39 -2.09 -16.69
C PHE A 189 -7.54 -1.11 -16.60
N ASP A 190 -7.21 0.18 -16.49
CA ASP A 190 -8.17 1.29 -16.49
C ASP A 190 -7.56 2.47 -17.26
N LEU A 191 -8.02 2.65 -18.50
CA LEU A 191 -7.51 3.67 -19.42
C LEU A 191 -8.06 5.07 -19.11
N SER A 192 -8.99 5.20 -18.14
CA SER A 192 -9.51 6.49 -17.70
C SER A 192 -8.69 7.12 -16.56
N MET A 193 -7.60 6.48 -16.12
CA MET A 193 -6.77 7.00 -15.02
C MET A 193 -5.88 8.17 -15.47
N SER A 194 -5.95 9.31 -14.76
CA SER A 194 -5.21 10.55 -15.08
C SER A 194 -4.07 10.92 -14.11
N GLY A 195 -3.85 10.16 -13.03
CA GLY A 195 -2.81 10.44 -12.03
C GLY A 195 -3.16 11.61 -11.09
N GLY A 196 -3.44 11.31 -9.82
CA GLY A 196 -4.07 12.29 -8.89
C GLY A 196 -3.18 13.44 -8.38
N TYR A 197 -1.86 13.37 -8.53
CA TYR A 197 -0.93 14.38 -8.00
C TYR A 197 -0.30 15.27 -9.08
N GLY A 198 -0.66 15.07 -10.35
CA GLY A 198 -0.19 15.88 -11.48
C GLY A 198 1.30 15.77 -11.81
N TYR A 199 2.05 14.89 -11.14
CA TYR A 199 3.47 14.65 -11.43
C TYR A 199 3.75 13.34 -12.17
N TYR A 200 2.72 12.51 -12.39
CA TYR A 200 2.89 11.25 -13.12
C TYR A 200 3.02 11.51 -14.63
N THR A 201 3.96 10.81 -15.26
CA THR A 201 4.33 10.97 -16.68
C THR A 201 4.13 9.69 -17.49
N GLY A 202 3.86 8.57 -16.83
CA GLY A 202 3.71 7.27 -17.48
C GLY A 202 2.59 6.43 -16.86
N ILE A 203 2.92 5.19 -16.48
CA ILE A 203 1.95 4.33 -15.80
C ILE A 203 1.54 4.91 -14.44
N VAL A 204 0.28 4.67 -14.09
CA VAL A 204 -0.29 4.96 -12.78
C VAL A 204 -1.00 3.72 -12.30
N PHE A 205 -0.87 3.37 -11.03
CA PHE A 205 -1.54 2.19 -10.50
C PHE A 205 -2.03 2.39 -9.08
N ARG A 206 -3.09 1.66 -8.76
CA ARG A 206 -3.74 1.68 -7.45
C ARG A 206 -4.17 0.27 -7.08
N ALA A 207 -3.93 -0.12 -5.83
CA ALA A 207 -4.43 -1.39 -5.32
C ALA A 207 -5.67 -1.15 -4.45
N TYR A 208 -6.68 -1.97 -4.67
CA TYR A 208 -7.96 -1.97 -3.97
C TYR A 208 -8.24 -3.34 -3.36
N THR A 209 -8.89 -3.34 -2.21
CA THR A 209 -9.41 -4.54 -1.55
C THR A 209 -10.72 -4.20 -0.87
N TYR A 210 -11.51 -5.20 -0.50
CA TYR A 210 -12.79 -4.96 0.17
C TYR A 210 -12.56 -4.58 1.65
N GLY A 211 -13.54 -3.89 2.23
CA GLY A 211 -13.42 -3.39 3.60
C GLY A 211 -12.71 -2.05 3.71
N THR A 212 -12.23 -1.44 2.62
CA THR A 212 -11.80 -0.02 2.62
C THR A 212 -12.67 0.79 1.65
N GLY A 213 -12.68 2.11 1.82
CA GLY A 213 -13.39 3.04 0.92
C GLY A 213 -12.46 3.74 -0.08
N ASP A 214 -11.18 3.42 -0.06
CA ASP A 214 -10.13 4.05 -0.86
C ASP A 214 -9.03 3.03 -1.19
N ALA A 215 -8.15 3.38 -2.12
CA ALA A 215 -7.01 2.55 -2.52
C ALA A 215 -6.04 2.35 -1.34
N VAL A 216 -5.59 1.12 -1.11
CA VAL A 216 -4.58 0.78 -0.09
C VAL A 216 -3.15 1.04 -0.58
N VAL A 217 -2.94 1.03 -1.89
CA VAL A 217 -1.66 1.39 -2.53
C VAL A 217 -1.90 2.40 -3.63
N ARG A 218 -0.98 3.35 -3.78
CA ARG A 218 -0.93 4.31 -4.87
C ARG A 218 0.50 4.36 -5.40
N GLY A 219 0.65 4.36 -6.72
CA GLY A 219 1.96 4.47 -7.34
C GLY A 219 1.89 4.86 -8.81
N GLY A 220 3.05 5.02 -9.41
CA GLY A 220 3.19 5.35 -10.82
C GLY A 220 4.57 5.91 -11.17
N ARG A 221 4.76 6.17 -12.47
CA ARG A 221 5.98 6.69 -13.06
C ARG A 221 5.95 8.21 -13.16
N TYR A 222 7.04 8.87 -12.77
CA TYR A 222 7.18 10.32 -12.63
C TYR A 222 8.57 10.79 -13.11
N ASP A 223 8.77 10.89 -14.42
CA ASP A 223 10.12 11.11 -14.96
C ASP A 223 10.64 12.55 -14.81
N HIS A 224 9.73 13.51 -14.62
CA HIS A 224 10.06 14.94 -14.56
C HIS A 224 10.07 15.53 -13.14
N LEU A 225 9.81 14.73 -12.08
CA LEU A 225 9.72 15.28 -10.73
C LEU A 225 11.08 15.79 -10.20
N LEU A 226 12.16 15.07 -10.53
CA LEU A 226 13.51 15.37 -10.04
C LEU A 226 14.07 16.65 -10.67
N GLU A 227 13.52 17.09 -11.81
CA GLU A 227 13.92 18.33 -12.51
C GLU A 227 13.77 19.55 -11.61
N LYS A 228 12.74 19.55 -10.74
CA LYS A 228 12.51 20.59 -9.73
C LYS A 228 13.65 20.73 -8.74
N PHE A 229 14.54 19.74 -8.67
CA PHE A 229 15.71 19.68 -7.80
C PHE A 229 17.03 19.64 -8.58
N GLY A 230 16.99 19.86 -9.90
CA GLY A 230 18.18 20.02 -10.74
C GLY A 230 18.68 18.74 -11.44
N LYS A 231 17.89 17.66 -11.46
CA LYS A 231 18.28 16.40 -12.11
C LYS A 231 17.13 15.82 -12.96
N GLU A 232 17.35 15.64 -14.25
CA GLU A 232 16.42 14.92 -15.13
C GLU A 232 16.65 13.42 -14.96
N THR A 233 15.70 12.68 -14.39
CA THR A 233 15.89 11.26 -14.12
C THR A 233 14.56 10.50 -14.04
N PRO A 234 14.35 9.51 -14.93
CA PRO A 234 13.12 8.72 -14.94
C PRO A 234 12.97 7.93 -13.65
N SER A 235 11.75 7.89 -13.13
CA SER A 235 11.51 7.39 -11.76
C SER A 235 10.13 6.74 -11.64
N ILE A 236 10.02 5.72 -10.82
CA ILE A 236 8.76 5.06 -10.50
C ILE A 236 8.75 4.61 -9.03
N GLY A 237 7.59 4.68 -8.40
CA GLY A 237 7.40 3.95 -7.16
C GLY A 237 5.98 3.94 -6.66
N PHE A 238 5.83 3.55 -5.40
CA PHE A 238 4.54 3.39 -4.75
C PHE A 238 4.62 3.67 -3.25
N ALA A 239 3.46 4.00 -2.69
CA ALA A 239 3.21 4.05 -1.27
C ALA A 239 2.00 3.16 -0.91
N ILE A 240 2.21 2.28 0.06
CA ILE A 240 1.17 1.60 0.82
C ILE A 240 0.71 2.55 1.92
N ILE A 241 -0.60 2.81 1.98
CA ILE A 241 -1.23 3.59 3.02
C ILE A 241 -1.53 2.63 4.18
N VAL A 242 -0.63 2.59 5.16
CA VAL A 242 -0.63 1.57 6.23
C VAL A 242 -1.94 1.59 7.01
N ASP A 243 -2.51 2.76 7.27
CA ASP A 243 -3.79 2.90 7.97
C ASP A 243 -4.95 2.24 7.21
N GLU A 244 -5.01 2.42 5.88
CA GLU A 244 -6.03 1.78 5.04
C GLU A 244 -5.81 0.27 4.94
N LEU A 245 -4.55 -0.17 4.81
CA LEU A 245 -4.20 -1.60 4.82
C LEU A 245 -4.59 -2.26 6.15
N MET A 246 -4.27 -1.63 7.29
CA MET A 246 -4.66 -2.14 8.60
C MET A 246 -6.17 -2.20 8.78
N ASN A 247 -6.90 -1.20 8.28
CA ASN A 247 -8.36 -1.21 8.28
C ASN A 247 -8.92 -2.37 7.45
N ALA A 248 -8.34 -2.62 6.27
CA ALA A 248 -8.69 -3.76 5.43
C ALA A 248 -8.50 -5.07 6.18
N LEU A 249 -7.28 -5.33 6.67
CA LEU A 249 -6.92 -6.55 7.40
C LEU A 249 -7.83 -6.78 8.60
N SER A 250 -8.09 -5.73 9.40
CA SER A 250 -8.97 -5.81 10.56
C SER A 250 -10.41 -6.15 10.19
N ARG A 251 -10.97 -5.55 9.13
CA ARG A 251 -12.36 -5.78 8.70
C ARG A 251 -12.54 -7.15 8.04
N GLN A 252 -11.50 -7.63 7.38
CA GLN A 252 -11.41 -8.98 6.81
C GLN A 252 -11.07 -10.05 7.85
N LYS A 253 -10.80 -9.65 9.11
CA LYS A 253 -10.41 -10.54 10.22
C LYS A 253 -9.12 -11.31 9.95
N ILE A 254 -8.23 -10.75 9.14
CA ILE A 254 -6.91 -11.30 8.89
C ILE A 254 -6.03 -10.99 10.10
N SER A 255 -5.52 -12.05 10.73
CA SER A 255 -4.65 -11.90 11.89
C SER A 255 -3.23 -11.59 11.43
N VAL A 256 -2.74 -10.42 11.81
CA VAL A 256 -1.32 -10.08 11.66
C VAL A 256 -0.58 -10.62 12.87
N ASP A 257 0.44 -11.45 12.64
CA ASP A 257 1.27 -11.90 13.75
C ASP A 257 2.11 -10.71 14.25
N THR A 258 1.90 -10.37 15.51
CA THR A 258 2.60 -9.28 16.18
C THR A 258 3.44 -9.87 17.29
N ILE A 259 4.44 -9.12 17.75
CA ILE A 259 5.23 -9.57 18.90
C ILE A 259 4.29 -9.76 20.09
N ARG A 260 4.08 -11.02 20.46
CA ARG A 260 3.17 -11.38 21.55
C ARG A 260 3.90 -11.32 22.88
N ARG A 261 3.19 -10.82 23.88
CA ARG A 261 3.68 -10.81 25.27
C ARG A 261 3.51 -12.20 25.87
N ASN A 262 4.39 -12.56 26.79
CA ASN A 262 4.22 -13.71 27.67
C ASN A 262 4.13 -13.17 29.09
N ILE A 263 3.29 -13.80 29.90
CA ILE A 263 3.01 -13.33 31.25
C ILE A 263 3.56 -14.36 32.23
N ILE A 264 4.39 -13.92 33.17
CA ILE A 264 4.78 -14.74 34.32
C ILE A 264 3.97 -14.25 35.53
N VAL A 265 3.21 -15.16 36.13
CA VAL A 265 2.49 -14.92 37.38
C VAL A 265 3.30 -15.52 38.52
N TYR A 266 3.54 -14.72 39.56
CA TYR A 266 4.39 -15.08 40.69
C TYR A 266 3.75 -14.62 42.00
N ASN A 267 4.09 -15.27 43.11
CA ASN A 267 3.73 -14.86 44.47
C ASN A 267 4.98 -14.33 45.19
N GLU A 268 4.85 -13.97 46.47
CA GLU A 268 5.96 -13.43 47.26
C GLU A 268 7.16 -14.40 47.37
N GLU A 269 6.90 -15.70 47.47
CA GLU A 269 7.93 -16.73 47.58
C GLU A 269 8.69 -16.95 46.26
N THR A 270 8.05 -16.72 45.12
CA THR A 270 8.58 -17.00 43.78
C THR A 270 9.08 -15.75 43.04
N GLU A 271 9.06 -14.58 43.68
CA GLU A 271 9.42 -13.29 43.09
C GLU A 271 10.84 -13.27 42.50
N SER A 272 11.82 -13.77 43.26
CA SER A 272 13.21 -13.81 42.79
C SER A 272 13.36 -14.66 41.52
N ASN A 273 12.73 -15.84 41.50
CA ASN A 273 12.72 -16.73 40.34
C ASN A 273 12.01 -16.10 39.14
N ALA A 274 10.89 -15.40 39.36
CA ALA A 274 10.15 -14.71 38.31
C ALA A 274 11.00 -13.64 37.63
N ILE A 275 11.74 -12.84 38.42
CA ILE A 275 12.61 -11.78 37.91
C ILE A 275 13.77 -12.37 37.10
N ILE A 276 14.43 -13.40 37.61
CA ILE A 276 15.53 -14.09 36.92
C ILE A 276 15.03 -14.71 35.60
N LEU A 277 13.92 -15.44 35.65
CA LEU A 277 13.33 -16.09 34.48
C LEU A 277 12.89 -15.06 33.42
N ALA A 278 12.29 -13.94 33.85
CA ALA A 278 11.96 -12.85 32.95
C ALA A 278 13.20 -12.23 32.30
N GLY A 279 14.28 -12.06 33.05
CA GLY A 279 15.58 -11.62 32.53
C GLY A 279 16.09 -12.54 31.41
N ASN A 280 16.21 -13.84 31.71
CA ASN A 280 16.68 -14.85 30.77
C ASN A 280 15.82 -14.91 29.49
N PHE A 281 14.50 -14.80 29.61
CA PHE A 281 13.62 -14.78 28.44
C PHE A 281 13.74 -13.48 27.64
N ARG A 282 13.91 -12.32 28.29
CA ARG A 282 14.11 -11.03 27.62
C ARG A 282 15.45 -11.01 26.87
N GLU A 283 16.50 -11.59 27.43
CA GLU A 283 17.79 -11.78 26.74
C GLU A 283 17.65 -12.64 25.47
N LYS A 284 16.74 -13.62 25.50
CA LYS A 284 16.36 -14.43 24.32
C LYS A 284 15.34 -13.73 23.39
N GLY A 285 15.12 -12.42 23.56
CA GLY A 285 14.24 -11.61 22.71
C GLY A 285 12.74 -11.79 22.96
N ARG A 286 12.33 -12.40 24.07
CA ARG A 286 10.90 -12.57 24.41
C ARG A 286 10.37 -11.37 25.18
N CYS A 287 9.16 -10.91 24.82
CA CYS A 287 8.44 -9.90 25.60
C CYS A 287 7.81 -10.53 26.84
N ILE A 288 8.35 -10.23 28.03
CA ILE A 288 7.87 -10.77 29.31
C ILE A 288 7.27 -9.69 30.20
N GLU A 289 6.02 -9.90 30.63
CA GLU A 289 5.31 -9.14 31.65
C GLU A 289 5.28 -9.95 32.95
N LEU A 290 5.56 -9.30 34.09
CA LEU A 290 5.49 -9.92 35.41
C LEU A 290 4.21 -9.45 36.12
N ILE A 291 3.46 -10.38 36.68
CA ILE A 291 2.24 -10.08 37.46
C ILE A 291 2.32 -10.76 38.81
N ARG A 292 2.30 -9.97 39.88
CA ARG A 292 2.20 -10.52 41.23
C ARG A 292 0.78 -11.01 41.47
N GLN A 293 0.67 -12.27 41.89
CA GLN A 293 -0.57 -12.88 42.29
C GLN A 293 -1.11 -12.19 43.55
N LYS A 294 -2.37 -11.77 43.53
CA LYS A 294 -3.09 -11.33 44.74
C LYS A 294 -3.68 -12.52 45.47
N GLU A 295 -3.68 -12.42 46.80
CA GLU A 295 -4.26 -13.42 47.68
C GLU A 295 -5.74 -13.69 47.34
N GLY A 296 -6.14 -14.96 47.35
CA GLY A 296 -7.49 -15.40 47.01
C GLY A 296 -7.83 -15.42 45.50
N GLN A 297 -6.89 -15.08 44.60
CA GLN A 297 -7.10 -15.15 43.16
C GLN A 297 -6.52 -16.42 42.55
N ASP A 298 -7.35 -17.16 41.82
CA ASP A 298 -6.96 -18.39 41.14
C ASP A 298 -6.27 -18.14 39.78
N LYS A 299 -5.47 -19.12 39.33
CA LYS A 299 -4.79 -19.17 38.03
C LYS A 299 -5.74 -18.89 36.86
N SER A 300 -6.98 -19.39 36.91
CA SER A 300 -7.99 -19.19 35.85
C SER A 300 -8.30 -17.71 35.56
N LEU A 301 -8.18 -16.83 36.56
CA LEU A 301 -8.32 -15.38 36.40
C LEU A 301 -7.21 -14.80 35.53
N TYR A 302 -5.97 -15.23 35.78
CA TYR A 302 -4.79 -14.78 35.04
C TYR A 302 -4.76 -15.36 33.63
N GLU A 303 -5.18 -16.62 33.44
CA GLU A 303 -5.38 -17.19 32.09
C GLU A 303 -6.39 -16.37 31.29
N SER A 304 -7.50 -15.98 31.91
CA SER A 304 -8.53 -15.14 31.27
C SER A 304 -8.01 -13.73 30.95
N TYR A 305 -7.24 -13.11 31.85
CA TYR A 305 -6.58 -11.83 31.60
C TYR A 305 -5.58 -11.92 30.45
N ALA A 306 -4.72 -12.94 30.45
CA ALA A 306 -3.70 -13.17 29.43
C ALA A 306 -4.31 -13.36 28.04
N LYS A 307 -5.41 -14.11 27.94
CA LYS A 307 -6.20 -14.24 26.68
C LYS A 307 -6.73 -12.89 26.21
N ARG A 308 -7.33 -12.08 27.08
CA ARG A 308 -7.82 -10.73 26.71
C ARG A 308 -6.70 -9.79 26.25
N LYS A 309 -5.48 -10.00 26.74
CA LYS A 309 -4.28 -9.24 26.34
C LYS A 309 -3.56 -9.82 25.12
N ASN A 310 -4.11 -10.87 24.49
CA ASN A 310 -3.51 -11.58 23.36
C ASN A 310 -2.07 -12.06 23.66
N ALA A 311 -1.82 -12.50 24.90
CA ALA A 311 -0.54 -13.07 25.28
C ALA A 311 -0.33 -14.44 24.60
N ALA A 312 0.91 -14.76 24.24
CA ALA A 312 1.27 -16.06 23.66
C ALA A 312 1.25 -17.18 24.70
N ALA A 313 1.77 -16.90 25.90
CA ALA A 313 1.82 -17.87 26.99
C ALA A 313 1.60 -17.22 28.35
N LEU A 314 1.06 -18.02 29.27
CA LEU A 314 1.04 -17.76 30.70
C LEU A 314 1.97 -18.76 31.38
N ILE A 315 2.95 -18.28 32.14
CA ILE A 315 3.82 -19.08 33.00
C ILE A 315 3.41 -18.78 34.43
N TYR A 316 2.90 -19.79 35.12
CA TYR A 316 2.44 -19.66 36.49
C TYR A 316 3.46 -20.35 37.41
N LEU A 317 4.11 -19.58 38.28
CA LEU A 317 5.06 -20.14 39.25
C LEU A 317 4.28 -20.69 40.45
N CYS A 318 4.31 -22.01 40.61
CA CYS A 318 3.61 -22.68 41.70
C CYS A 318 4.40 -22.58 43.01
N ASP A 319 5.71 -22.77 42.92
CA ASP A 319 6.66 -22.75 44.03
C ASP A 319 8.09 -22.43 43.50
N ASP A 320 9.11 -22.58 44.35
CA ASP A 320 10.51 -22.27 44.06
C ASP A 320 11.16 -23.18 43.00
N LYS A 321 10.51 -24.29 42.63
CA LYS A 321 11.04 -25.30 41.71
C LYS A 321 10.13 -25.57 40.54
N LYS A 322 8.83 -25.34 40.66
CA LYS A 322 7.83 -25.79 39.71
C LYS A 322 7.11 -24.63 39.05
N LEU A 323 7.06 -24.67 37.72
CA LEU A 323 6.23 -23.78 36.90
C LEU A 323 5.23 -24.57 36.07
N GLU A 324 4.11 -23.93 35.78
CA GLU A 324 3.10 -24.40 34.82
C GLU A 324 2.96 -23.39 33.69
N MET A 325 3.29 -23.80 32.48
CA MET A 325 3.12 -23.00 31.27
C MET A 325 1.84 -23.41 30.55
N THR A 326 0.98 -22.44 30.26
CA THR A 326 -0.15 -22.58 29.34
C THR A 326 0.17 -21.81 28.06
N ASN A 327 0.27 -22.50 26.92
CA ASN A 327 0.31 -21.88 25.60
C ASN A 327 -1.11 -21.42 25.26
N LEU A 328 -1.32 -20.10 25.17
CA LEU A 328 -2.64 -19.52 24.97
C LEU A 328 -3.08 -19.50 23.51
N ILE A 329 -2.18 -19.86 22.59
CA ILE A 329 -2.44 -19.99 21.15
C ILE A 329 -2.93 -21.41 20.85
N THR A 330 -2.22 -22.42 21.33
CA THR A 330 -2.50 -23.84 21.05
C THR A 330 -3.38 -24.50 22.12
N GLY A 331 -3.46 -23.92 23.31
CA GLY A 331 -4.09 -24.52 24.48
C GLY A 331 -3.24 -25.58 25.20
N GLU A 332 -2.04 -25.87 24.72
CA GLU A 332 -1.13 -26.86 25.32
C GLU A 332 -0.67 -26.41 26.71
N LYS A 333 -0.66 -27.36 27.66
CA LYS A 333 -0.17 -27.13 29.03
C LYS A 333 1.06 -27.98 29.29
N LYS A 334 2.09 -27.37 29.87
CA LYS A 334 3.31 -28.06 30.31
C LYS A 334 3.64 -27.68 31.73
N THR A 335 4.19 -28.63 32.44
CA THR A 335 4.76 -28.43 33.77
C THR A 335 6.26 -28.68 33.66
N ALA A 336 7.08 -27.78 34.19
CA ALA A 336 8.53 -27.87 34.11
C ALA A 336 9.16 -27.47 35.45
N ASN A 337 10.42 -27.89 35.63
CA ASN A 337 11.25 -27.36 36.71
C ASN A 337 11.82 -26.01 36.28
N ILE A 338 11.89 -25.03 37.18
CA ILE A 338 12.43 -23.69 36.89
C ILE A 338 13.91 -23.75 36.48
N ALA A 339 14.64 -24.78 36.92
CA ALA A 339 16.05 -24.98 36.59
C ALA A 339 16.33 -25.54 35.18
N GLU A 340 15.29 -26.00 34.45
CA GLU A 340 15.38 -26.62 33.11
C GLU A 340 14.91 -25.66 32.00
#